data_AF-A0A3D2KSD8-F1
#
_entry.id   AF-A0A3D2KSD8-F1
#
_cell.length_a   1.000
_cell.length_b   1.000
_cell.length_c   1.000
_cell.angle_alpha   90.00
_cell.angle_beta   90.00
_cell.angle_gamma   90.00
#
_symmetry.space_group_name_H-M   'P 1'
#
loop_
_entity.id
_entity.type
_entity.pdbx_description
1 polymer ?
#
loop_
_entity_poly.entity_id
_entity_poly.type
_entity_poly.pdbx_seq_one_letter_code
_entity_poly.pdbx_strand_id
1 'polypeptide(L)'
;IAARYAHLDADLLLTGALLHDVGKTRELFWNRRFDYTDEGRLIGHIVLGAEMVTERARRVEGFPAETLLVLRHMILSHHGQYEWGSPKRPQTMEALALHYADDLDGKLNTFREFLRSEDERDPESRWTSYHRTLDRHLFKGTRPAGEGGE
;
A
#
# COMPACT_ATOMS: atom_id res chain seq x y z
N ILE A 1 -7.55 -12.39 5.65
CA ILE A 1 -6.75 -12.30 6.91
C ILE A 1 -7.69 -12.36 8.12
N ALA A 2 -8.62 -11.41 8.29
CA ALA A 2 -9.55 -11.37 9.43
C ALA A 2 -10.30 -12.69 9.70
N ALA A 3 -10.81 -13.37 8.66
CA ALA A 3 -11.51 -14.67 8.82
C ALA A 3 -10.65 -15.78 9.46
N ARG A 4 -9.31 -15.64 9.50
CA ARG A 4 -8.40 -16.59 10.16
C ARG A 4 -8.01 -16.19 11.58
N TYR A 5 -8.17 -14.92 11.95
CA TYR A 5 -7.78 -14.40 13.26
C TYR A 5 -8.96 -13.71 13.91
N ALA A 6 -9.68 -14.42 14.77
CA ALA A 6 -10.92 -13.94 15.40
C ALA A 6 -10.77 -12.67 16.26
N HIS A 7 -9.53 -12.30 16.61
CA HIS A 7 -9.22 -11.08 17.37
C HIS A 7 -9.05 -9.83 16.48
N LEU A 8 -9.08 -9.98 15.15
CA LEU A 8 -9.10 -8.84 14.25
C LEU A 8 -10.53 -8.35 14.07
N ASP A 9 -10.72 -7.05 14.21
CA ASP A 9 -11.93 -6.40 13.74
C ASP A 9 -11.90 -6.31 12.21
N ALA A 10 -12.75 -7.11 11.55
CA ALA A 10 -12.81 -7.21 10.10
C ALA A 10 -13.28 -5.90 9.44
N ASP A 11 -14.23 -5.20 10.06
CA ASP A 11 -14.81 -3.97 9.53
C ASP A 11 -13.81 -2.83 9.66
N LEU A 12 -13.11 -2.76 10.79
CA LEU A 12 -12.04 -1.79 11.01
C LEU A 12 -10.86 -2.03 10.06
N LEU A 13 -10.44 -3.29 9.88
CA LEU A 13 -9.37 -3.64 8.94
C LEU A 13 -9.74 -3.26 7.50
N LEU A 14 -10.97 -3.59 7.07
CA LEU A 14 -11.46 -3.23 5.74
C LEU A 14 -11.52 -1.72 5.56
N THR A 15 -12.03 -1.00 6.57
CA THR A 15 -12.09 0.47 6.55
C THR A 15 -10.70 1.08 6.45
N GLY A 16 -9.75 0.60 7.25
CA GLY A 16 -8.35 1.03 7.18
C GLY A 16 -7.72 0.72 5.83
N ALA A 17 -7.97 -0.46 5.26
CA ALA A 17 -7.48 -0.83 3.93
C ALA A 17 -8.01 0.09 2.82
N LEU A 18 -9.27 0.52 2.89
CA LEU A 18 -9.82 1.46 1.92
C LEU A 18 -9.27 2.89 2.07
N LEU A 19 -8.89 3.28 3.29
CA LEU A 19 -8.55 4.67 3.61
C LEU A 19 -7.06 4.96 3.78
N HIS A 20 -6.20 3.94 3.93
CA HIS A 20 -4.79 4.12 4.28
C HIS A 20 -4.06 5.11 3.37
N ASP A 21 -4.39 5.08 2.08
CA ASP A 21 -3.78 5.88 1.02
C ASP A 21 -4.67 7.03 0.51
N VAL A 22 -5.78 7.34 1.19
CA VAL A 22 -6.76 8.34 0.70
C VAL A 22 -6.13 9.73 0.51
N GLY A 23 -5.05 10.04 1.23
CA GLY A 23 -4.32 11.30 1.08
C GLY A 23 -3.67 11.47 -0.30
N LYS A 24 -3.45 10.39 -1.08
CA LYS A 24 -2.90 10.47 -2.44
C LYS A 24 -3.75 11.33 -3.36
N THR A 25 -5.05 11.47 -3.08
CA THR A 25 -5.96 12.33 -3.86
C THR A 25 -5.73 13.83 -3.64
N ARG A 26 -5.07 14.22 -2.54
CA ARG A 26 -4.62 15.60 -2.29
C ARG A 26 -3.13 15.77 -2.57
N GLU A 27 -2.34 14.71 -2.40
CA GLU A 27 -0.89 14.72 -2.66
C GLU A 27 -0.55 14.84 -4.14
N LEU A 28 -1.28 14.13 -5.00
CA LEU A 28 -1.00 14.03 -6.43
C LEU A 28 -2.01 14.84 -7.25
N PHE A 29 -1.53 15.43 -8.33
CA PHE A 29 -2.38 15.96 -9.38
C PHE A 29 -1.91 15.48 -10.75
N TRP A 30 -2.82 15.58 -11.73
CA TRP A 30 -2.54 15.19 -13.11
C TRP A 30 -2.49 16.41 -14.01
N ASN A 31 -1.35 16.62 -14.69
CA ASN A 31 -1.24 17.55 -15.82
C ASN A 31 -0.27 16.97 -16.85
N ARG A 32 -0.81 16.25 -17.85
CA ARG A 32 -0.06 15.46 -18.88
C ARG A 32 0.82 14.33 -18.32
N ARG A 33 1.23 14.44 -17.06
CA ARG A 33 1.93 13.48 -16.21
C ARG A 33 1.44 13.65 -14.78
N PHE A 34 1.70 12.66 -13.93
CA PHE A 34 1.54 12.82 -12.49
C PHE A 34 2.61 13.78 -11.95
N ASP A 35 2.20 14.69 -11.09
CA ASP A 35 3.08 15.55 -10.31
C ASP A 35 2.46 15.77 -8.92
N TYR A 36 3.22 16.36 -7.99
CA TYR A 36 2.80 16.56 -6.61
C TYR A 36 2.28 17.98 -6.39
N THR A 37 1.19 18.10 -5.64
CA THR A 37 0.72 19.41 -5.14
C THR A 37 1.70 19.97 -4.11
N ASP A 38 1.59 21.27 -3.81
CA ASP A 38 2.43 21.88 -2.76
C ASP A 38 2.19 21.20 -1.39
N GLU A 39 0.94 20.92 -1.04
CA GLU A 39 0.59 20.14 0.15
C GLU A 39 1.19 18.73 0.10
N GLY A 40 1.12 18.06 -1.06
CA GLY A 40 1.72 16.75 -1.26
C GLY A 40 3.23 16.73 -1.01
N ARG A 41 3.95 17.75 -1.50
CA ARG A 41 5.41 17.86 -1.31
C ARG A 41 5.80 18.23 0.13
N LEU A 42 5.02 19.07 0.80
CA LEU A 42 5.35 19.59 2.12
C LEU A 42 4.85 18.70 3.27
N ILE A 43 3.73 18.01 3.09
CA ILE A 43 3.01 17.27 4.14
C ILE A 43 3.00 15.76 3.87
N GLY A 44 2.71 15.37 2.62
CA GLY A 44 2.62 13.97 2.20
C GLY A 44 1.28 13.28 2.53
N HIS A 45 0.94 12.26 1.75
CA HIS A 45 -0.37 11.59 1.79
C HIS A 45 -0.71 10.96 3.14
N ILE A 46 0.27 10.47 3.92
CA ILE A 46 0.00 9.82 5.21
C ILE A 46 -0.68 10.80 6.17
N VAL A 47 -0.10 12.00 6.32
CA VAL A 47 -0.62 13.02 7.23
C VAL A 47 -1.92 13.61 6.66
N LEU A 48 -1.94 13.92 5.35
CA LEU A 48 -3.15 14.42 4.67
C LEU A 48 -4.32 13.43 4.80
N GLY A 49 -4.07 12.13 4.67
CA GLY A 49 -5.08 11.07 4.82
C GLY A 49 -5.64 11.02 6.23
N ALA A 50 -4.79 11.10 7.25
CA ALA A 50 -5.22 11.15 8.65
C ALA A 50 -6.06 12.41 8.95
N GLU A 51 -5.71 13.56 8.37
CA GLU A 51 -6.48 14.80 8.47
C GLU A 51 -7.85 14.66 7.79
N MET A 52 -7.88 14.18 6.54
CA MET A 52 -9.11 13.96 5.77
C MET A 52 -10.10 13.05 6.52
N VAL A 53 -9.63 11.95 7.10
CA VAL A 53 -10.46 11.04 7.89
C VAL A 53 -10.96 11.72 9.18
N THR A 54 -10.10 12.50 9.85
CA THR A 54 -10.50 13.26 11.05
C THR A 54 -11.58 14.28 10.74
N GLU A 55 -11.42 15.06 9.67
CA GLU A 55 -12.41 16.04 9.20
C GLU A 55 -13.74 15.37 8.88
N ARG A 56 -13.71 14.21 8.22
CA ARG A 56 -14.94 13.50 7.82
C ARG A 56 -15.65 12.89 9.03
N ALA A 57 -14.92 12.27 9.95
CA ALA A 57 -15.47 11.67 11.16
C ALA A 57 -16.17 12.71 12.07
N ARG A 58 -15.62 13.93 12.17
CA ARG A 58 -16.27 15.04 12.91
C ARG A 58 -17.65 15.43 12.38
N ARG A 59 -17.97 15.10 11.12
CA ARG A 59 -19.28 15.38 10.50
C ARG A 59 -20.29 14.26 10.73
N VAL A 60 -19.89 13.16 11.37
CA VAL A 60 -20.77 12.05 11.73
C VAL A 60 -21.12 12.20 13.20
N GLU A 61 -22.39 12.49 13.48
CA GLU A 61 -22.85 12.64 14.86
C GLU A 61 -22.62 11.35 15.65
N GLY A 62 -22.02 11.46 16.83
CA GLY A 62 -21.74 10.32 17.71
C GLY A 62 -20.62 9.39 17.22
N PHE A 63 -19.77 9.79 16.28
CA PHE A 63 -18.67 8.92 15.82
C PHE A 63 -17.76 8.51 16.99
N PRO A 64 -17.48 7.21 17.20
CA PRO A 64 -16.70 6.75 18.35
C PRO A 64 -15.26 7.29 18.32
N ALA A 65 -14.86 7.97 19.40
CA ALA A 65 -13.54 8.60 19.49
C ALA A 65 -12.39 7.58 19.42
N GLU A 66 -12.57 6.40 20.03
CA GLU A 66 -11.59 5.32 20.02
C GLU A 66 -11.41 4.73 18.61
N THR A 67 -12.52 4.49 17.89
CA THR A 67 -12.46 4.04 16.48
C THR A 67 -11.71 5.05 15.61
N LEU A 68 -11.96 6.36 15.80
CA LEU A 68 -11.23 7.39 15.06
C LEU A 68 -9.74 7.39 15.41
N LEU A 69 -9.39 7.22 16.68
CA LEU A 69 -8.00 7.14 17.11
C LEU A 69 -7.27 5.95 16.46
N VAL A 70 -7.89 4.77 16.47
CA VAL A 70 -7.29 3.57 15.88
C VAL A 70 -7.20 3.69 14.35
N LEU A 71 -8.23 4.19 13.67
CA LEU A 71 -8.18 4.45 12.22
C LEU A 71 -7.06 5.41 11.84
N ARG A 72 -6.89 6.51 12.59
CA ARG A 72 -5.77 7.44 12.39
C ARG A 72 -4.44 6.75 12.61
N HIS A 73 -4.32 5.89 13.63
CA HIS A 73 -3.10 5.11 13.87
C HIS A 73 -2.80 4.16 12.70
N MET A 74 -3.80 3.47 12.17
CA MET A 74 -3.65 2.60 11.00
C MET A 74 -3.09 3.39 9.80
N ILE A 75 -3.66 4.56 9.50
CA ILE A 75 -3.18 5.43 8.42
C ILE A 75 -1.75 5.92 8.71
N LEU A 76 -1.46 6.40 9.92
CA LEU A 76 -0.14 6.91 10.28
C LEU A 76 0.95 5.85 10.39
N SER A 77 0.60 4.56 10.36
CA SER A 77 1.54 3.46 10.56
C SER A 77 1.57 2.42 9.44
N HIS A 78 0.78 2.60 8.37
CA HIS A 78 0.63 1.58 7.33
C HIS A 78 1.92 1.31 6.53
N HIS A 79 2.85 2.26 6.46
CA HIS A 79 4.20 2.04 5.92
C HIS A 79 5.09 1.16 6.83
N GLY A 80 4.69 0.87 8.07
CA GLY A 80 5.30 -0.17 8.92
C GLY A 80 6.62 0.19 9.61
N GLN A 81 7.54 0.83 8.89
CA GLN A 81 8.91 1.11 9.31
C GLN A 81 9.27 2.58 9.13
N TYR A 82 10.11 3.10 10.02
CA TYR A 82 10.56 4.49 9.95
C TYR A 82 11.38 4.76 8.69
N GLU A 83 12.18 3.77 8.29
CA GLU A 83 12.99 3.74 7.08
C GLU A 83 12.14 3.78 5.80
N TRP A 84 10.87 3.38 5.88
CA TRP A 84 9.90 3.43 4.78
C TRP A 84 9.04 4.70 4.84
N GLY A 85 9.41 5.68 5.67
CA GLY A 85 8.70 6.95 5.81
C GLY A 85 7.48 6.89 6.72
N SER A 86 7.29 5.81 7.48
CA SER A 86 6.17 5.69 8.41
C SER A 86 6.35 6.59 9.64
N PRO A 87 5.41 7.49 9.98
CA PRO A 87 5.47 8.28 11.22
C PRO A 87 5.50 7.42 12.50
N LYS A 88 4.83 6.26 12.48
CA LYS A 88 4.79 5.28 13.57
C LYS A 88 4.85 3.86 13.04
N ARG A 89 5.23 2.91 13.90
CA ARG A 89 5.09 1.49 13.60
C ARG A 89 3.68 1.02 13.95
N PRO A 90 3.16 -0.05 13.35
CA PRO A 90 1.88 -0.65 13.75
C PRO A 90 1.88 -1.03 15.23
N GLN A 91 0.78 -0.72 15.94
CA GLN A 91 0.61 -0.97 17.37
C GLN A 91 -0.71 -1.66 17.70
N THR A 92 -1.49 -2.00 16.68
CA THR A 92 -2.72 -2.79 16.78
C THR A 92 -2.63 -3.95 15.80
N MET A 93 -3.43 -5.00 16.03
CA MET A 93 -3.45 -6.16 15.13
C MET A 93 -3.91 -5.75 13.73
N GLU A 94 -4.87 -4.83 13.63
CA GLU A 94 -5.40 -4.31 12.38
C GLU A 94 -4.35 -3.51 11.61
N ALA A 95 -3.61 -2.62 12.29
CA ALA A 95 -2.53 -1.85 11.65
C ALA A 95 -1.41 -2.78 11.15
N LEU A 96 -1.09 -3.82 11.90
CA LEU A 96 -0.05 -4.79 11.51
C LEU A 96 -0.50 -5.61 10.30
N ALA A 97 -1.75 -6.09 10.33
CA ALA A 97 -2.34 -6.83 9.22
C ALA A 97 -2.44 -5.96 7.95
N LEU A 98 -2.85 -4.70 8.09
CA LEU A 98 -2.90 -3.73 7.00
C LEU A 98 -1.52 -3.53 6.39
N HIS A 99 -0.51 -3.21 7.21
CA HIS A 99 0.85 -2.98 6.76
C HIS A 99 1.39 -4.15 5.91
N TYR A 100 1.26 -5.38 6.42
CA TYR A 100 1.77 -6.54 5.69
C TYR A 100 0.94 -6.89 4.45
N ALA A 101 -0.36 -6.60 4.45
CA ALA A 101 -1.18 -6.77 3.26
C ALA A 101 -0.76 -5.80 2.15
N ASP A 102 -0.55 -4.53 2.49
CA ASP A 102 -0.10 -3.48 1.58
C ASP A 102 1.31 -3.73 1.04
N ASP A 103 2.27 -4.02 1.93
CA ASP A 103 3.66 -4.33 1.56
C ASP A 103 3.77 -5.56 0.65
N LEU A 104 2.97 -6.60 0.92
CA LEU A 104 2.92 -7.80 0.09
C LEU A 104 2.37 -7.48 -1.30
N ASP A 105 1.27 -6.73 -1.41
CA ASP A 105 0.66 -6.37 -2.68
C ASP A 105 1.64 -5.54 -3.55
N GLY A 106 2.28 -4.52 -2.96
CA GLY A 106 3.28 -3.71 -3.66
C GLY A 106 4.48 -4.52 -4.17
N LYS A 107 4.97 -5.48 -3.37
CA LYS A 107 6.05 -6.40 -3.79
C LYS A 107 5.61 -7.34 -4.89
N LEU A 108 4.41 -7.91 -4.80
CA LEU A 108 3.86 -8.81 -5.83
C LEU A 108 3.64 -8.07 -7.15
N ASN A 109 3.11 -6.85 -7.13
CA ASN A 109 2.94 -6.06 -8.35
C ASN A 109 4.31 -5.72 -8.97
N THR A 110 5.29 -5.33 -8.15
CA THR A 110 6.67 -5.08 -8.62
C THR A 110 7.27 -6.33 -9.27
N PHE A 111 7.11 -7.51 -8.65
CA PHE A 111 7.53 -8.79 -9.23
C PHE A 111 6.87 -9.04 -10.58
N ARG A 112 5.54 -8.89 -10.66
CA ARG A 112 4.76 -9.15 -11.87
C ARG A 112 5.18 -8.25 -13.02
N GLU A 113 5.29 -6.94 -12.78
CA GLU A 113 5.67 -5.96 -13.79
C GLU A 113 7.09 -6.19 -14.29
N PHE A 114 8.02 -6.47 -13.39
CA PHE A 114 9.41 -6.71 -13.78
C PHE A 114 9.56 -8.00 -14.59
N LEU A 115 8.94 -9.10 -14.15
CA LEU A 115 8.93 -10.36 -14.89
C LEU A 115 8.37 -10.15 -16.30
N ARG A 116 7.22 -9.47 -16.44
CA ARG A 116 6.62 -9.16 -17.75
C ARG A 116 7.61 -8.41 -18.65
N SER A 117 8.24 -7.35 -18.14
CA SER A 117 9.19 -6.55 -18.93
C SER A 117 10.43 -7.34 -19.35
N GLU A 118 10.87 -8.29 -18.53
CA GLU A 118 12.05 -9.11 -18.81
C GLU A 118 11.76 -10.25 -19.77
N ASP A 119 10.51 -10.72 -19.88
CA ASP A 119 10.12 -11.68 -20.91
C ASP A 119 9.92 -11.04 -22.27
N GLU A 120 9.41 -9.81 -22.31
CA GLU A 120 9.35 -9.02 -23.55
C GLU A 120 10.76 -8.75 -24.10
N ARG A 121 11.76 -8.63 -23.20
CA ARG A 121 13.16 -8.36 -23.56
C ARG A 121 13.96 -9.61 -23.92
N ASP A 122 13.85 -10.67 -23.12
CA ASP A 122 14.63 -11.90 -23.27
C ASP A 122 13.79 -13.12 -22.84
N PRO A 123 12.93 -13.64 -23.74
CA PRO A 123 11.97 -14.70 -23.42
C PRO A 123 12.63 -16.06 -23.16
N GLU A 124 13.82 -16.31 -23.71
CA GLU A 124 14.52 -17.60 -23.58
C GLU A 124 15.29 -17.73 -22.25
N SER A 125 15.67 -16.60 -21.65
CA SER A 125 16.31 -16.62 -20.33
C SER A 125 15.34 -17.07 -19.24
N ARG A 126 15.85 -17.89 -18.30
CA ARG A 126 15.11 -18.35 -17.10
C ARG A 126 15.23 -17.39 -15.91
N TRP A 127 16.08 -16.38 -16.02
CA TRP A 127 16.37 -15.42 -14.97
C TRP A 127 16.24 -14.00 -15.51
N THR A 128 15.80 -13.08 -14.66
CA THR A 128 15.85 -11.66 -14.97
C THR A 128 17.25 -11.10 -14.75
N SER A 129 17.50 -9.94 -15.33
CA SER A 129 18.49 -9.00 -14.86
C SER A 129 18.26 -8.62 -13.39
N TYR A 130 19.26 -7.99 -12.77
CA TYR A 130 19.22 -7.63 -11.35
C TYR A 130 18.19 -6.53 -11.09
N HIS A 131 17.22 -6.79 -10.19
CA HIS A 131 16.27 -5.76 -9.78
C HIS A 131 16.79 -4.98 -8.58
N ARG A 132 17.17 -3.71 -8.78
CA ARG A 132 17.83 -2.90 -7.74
C ARG A 132 17.01 -2.76 -6.45
N THR A 133 15.72 -2.44 -6.56
CA THR A 133 14.86 -2.21 -5.38
C THR A 133 14.55 -3.50 -4.61
N LEU A 134 14.54 -4.64 -5.31
CA LEU A 134 14.29 -5.94 -4.67
C LEU A 134 15.58 -6.62 -4.23
N ASP A 135 16.72 -6.09 -4.68
CA ASP A 135 18.08 -6.53 -4.39
C ASP A 135 18.33 -8.01 -4.74
N ARG A 136 17.84 -8.45 -5.91
CA ARG A 136 17.97 -9.84 -6.36
C ARG A 136 17.67 -10.00 -7.86
N HIS A 137 18.12 -11.14 -8.40
CA HIS A 137 17.58 -11.69 -9.63
C HIS A 137 16.28 -12.45 -9.34
N LEU A 138 15.32 -12.37 -10.27
CA LEU A 138 14.07 -13.11 -10.18
C LEU A 138 14.12 -14.31 -11.10
N PHE A 139 13.62 -15.43 -10.60
CA PHE A 139 13.45 -16.63 -11.40
C PHE A 139 12.12 -16.54 -12.16
N LYS A 140 12.16 -16.72 -13.48
CA LYS A 140 10.97 -16.67 -14.34
C LYS A 140 10.12 -17.93 -14.27
N GLY A 141 10.66 -19.01 -13.72
CA GLY A 141 9.92 -20.27 -13.53
C GLY A 141 9.76 -21.10 -14.81
N THR A 142 9.11 -22.25 -14.66
CA THR A 142 8.42 -22.95 -15.75
C THR A 142 6.98 -22.45 -15.74
N ARG A 143 6.66 -21.46 -16.57
CA ARG A 143 5.28 -21.04 -16.76
C ARG A 143 4.48 -22.21 -17.33
N PRO A 144 3.20 -22.40 -16.95
CA PRO A 144 2.34 -23.29 -17.73
C PRO A 144 2.40 -22.83 -19.19
N ALA A 145 2.71 -23.75 -20.10
CA ALA A 145 2.67 -23.49 -21.52
C ALA A 145 1.25 -23.04 -21.89
N GLY A 146 1.03 -21.76 -22.14
CA GLY A 146 -0.33 -21.28 -22.42
C GLY A 146 -0.57 -19.77 -22.47
N GLU A 147 0.36 -18.91 -22.05
CA GLU A 147 0.25 -17.46 -22.31
C GLU A 147 1.32 -17.02 -23.30
N GLY A 148 1.26 -17.63 -24.48
CA GLY A 148 1.91 -17.15 -25.69
C GLY A 148 0.86 -17.08 -26.78
N GLY A 149 0.33 -15.87 -27.03
CA GLY A 149 -0.53 -15.54 -28.16
C GLY A 149 -2.02 -15.40 -27.82
N GLU A 150 -2.52 -14.17 -27.81
CA GLU A 150 -3.09 -13.52 -29.00
C GLU A 150 -2.65 -12.05 -29.06
#